data_AF-E3G2J7-F1
#
_entry.id   AF-E3G2J7-F1
#
_cell.length_a   1.000
_cell.length_b   1.000
_cell.length_c   1.000
_cell.angle_alpha   90.00
_cell.angle_beta   90.00
_cell.angle_gamma   90.00
#
_symmetry.space_group_name_H-M   'P 1'
#
loop_
_entity.id
_entity.type
_entity.pdbx_description
1 polymer ?
#
loop_
_entity_poly.entity_id
_entity_poly.type
_entity_poly.pdbx_seq_one_letter_code
_entity_poly.pdbx_strand_id
1 'polypeptide(L)' 'MSDSHTLPKFDSSTSFTGLDFLARSLIRMEQNGTRLEPGDMAGNMTDEQREIFMARVAFHRDCLSHKNR' A
#
# COMPACT_ATOMS: atom_id res chain seq x y z
N MET A 1 -9.69 -0.61 38.38
CA MET A 1 -10.09 -0.90 37.00
C MET A 1 -8.89 -0.60 36.14
N SER A 2 -8.34 -1.62 35.48
CA SER A 2 -7.07 -1.51 34.76
C SER A 2 -7.36 -1.02 33.36
N ASP A 3 -7.13 0.27 33.11
CA ASP A 3 -7.16 0.83 31.76
C ASP A 3 -6.00 0.24 30.96
N SER A 4 -6.29 -0.82 30.20
CA SER A 4 -5.39 -1.30 29.15
C SER A 4 -5.32 -0.24 28.07
N HIS A 5 -4.35 0.67 28.21
CA HIS A 5 -3.85 1.50 27.11
C HIS A 5 -3.22 0.56 26.05
N THR A 6 -4.05 -0.05 25.23
CA THR A 6 -3.62 -0.71 24.01
C THR A 6 -3.08 0.40 23.12
N LEU A 7 -1.75 0.51 23.02
CA LEU A 7 -1.12 1.36 22.02
C LEU A 7 -1.73 1.01 20.66
N PRO A 8 -2.17 2.00 19.86
CA PRO A 8 -2.73 1.71 18.55
C PRO A 8 -1.72 0.89 17.76
N LYS A 9 -2.17 -0.27 17.28
CA LYS A 9 -1.35 -1.19 16.47
C LYS A 9 -0.83 -0.38 15.28
N PHE A 10 0.48 -0.37 15.06
CA PHE A 10 1.06 0.38 13.96
C PHE A 10 0.47 -0.13 12.64
N ASP A 11 -0.33 0.73 12.01
CA ASP A 11 -1.01 0.44 10.76
C ASP A 11 -0.55 1.45 9.72
N SER A 12 0.31 0.98 8.82
CA SER A 12 0.84 1.80 7.72
C SER A 12 -0.26 2.30 6.78
N SER A 13 -1.48 1.73 6.79
CA SER A 13 -2.58 2.25 5.96
C SER A 13 -3.19 3.55 6.51
N THR A 14 -2.98 3.89 7.79
CA THR A 14 -3.58 5.07 8.44
C THR A 14 -3.00 6.41 8.01
N SER A 15 -1.95 6.39 7.19
CA SER A 15 -1.30 7.59 6.68
C SER A 15 -1.07 7.50 5.18
N PHE A 16 -1.15 8.64 4.49
CA PHE A 16 -0.82 8.72 3.07
C PHE A 16 0.59 8.17 2.76
N THR A 17 1.57 8.48 3.62
CA THR A 17 2.95 8.01 3.46
C THR A 17 3.07 6.50 3.58
N GLY A 18 2.32 5.87 4.48
CA GLY A 18 2.33 4.42 4.59
C GLY A 18 1.57 3.72 3.46
N LEU A 19 0.49 4.32 2.93
CA LEU A 19 -0.16 3.83 1.70
C LEU A 19 0.78 3.94 0.48
N ASP A 20 1.53 5.04 0.34
CA ASP A 20 2.55 5.17 -0.71
C ASP A 20 3.68 4.14 -0.54
N PHE A 21 4.13 3.90 0.68
CA PHE A 21 5.11 2.86 0.98
C PHE A 21 4.62 1.46 0.58
N LEU A 22 3.36 1.13 0.90
CA LEU A 22 2.75 -0.15 0.49
C LEU A 22 2.71 -0.26 -1.02
N ALA A 23 2.29 0.79 -1.73
CA ALA A 23 2.23 0.80 -3.19
C ALA A 23 3.62 0.58 -3.81
N ARG A 24 4.65 1.29 -3.33
CA ARG A 24 6.04 1.10 -3.80
C ARG A 24 6.57 -0.31 -3.52
N SER A 25 6.23 -0.86 -2.36
CA SER A 25 6.65 -2.20 -1.96
C SER A 25 6.03 -3.26 -2.86
N LEU A 26 4.73 -3.14 -3.15
CA LEU A 26 4.02 -4.00 -4.10
C LEU A 26 4.74 -4.03 -5.45
N ILE A 27 5.01 -2.85 -6.02
CA ILE A 27 5.69 -2.74 -7.31
C ILE A 27 7.06 -3.41 -7.30
N ARG A 28 7.83 -3.24 -6.22
CA ARG A 28 9.13 -3.89 -6.07
C ARG A 28 9.02 -5.42 -5.98
N MET A 29 7.98 -5.92 -5.32
CA MET A 29 7.70 -7.36 -5.24
C MET A 29 7.32 -7.94 -6.60
N GLU A 30 6.50 -7.22 -7.39
CA GLU A 30 6.18 -7.58 -8.78
C GLU A 30 7.43 -7.68 -9.65
N GLN A 31 8.36 -6.72 -9.53
CA GLN A 31 9.64 -6.75 -10.24
C GLN A 31 10.53 -7.94 -9.85
N ASN A 32 10.40 -8.42 -8.61
CA ASN A 32 11.13 -9.59 -8.12
C ASN A 32 10.48 -10.93 -8.53
N GLY A 33 9.42 -10.89 -9.33
CA GLY A 33 8.71 -12.08 -9.82
C GLY A 33 7.57 -12.55 -8.93
N THR A 34 7.27 -11.84 -7.84
CA THR A 34 6.11 -12.15 -7.00
C THR A 34 4.88 -11.48 -7.58
N ARG A 35 3.95 -12.27 -8.12
CA ARG A 35 2.67 -11.74 -8.59
C ARG A 35 1.73 -11.52 -7.40
N LEU A 36 1.40 -10.27 -7.14
CA LEU A 36 0.44 -9.84 -6.12
C LEU A 36 -0.62 -8.96 -6.79
N GLU A 37 -1.89 -9.28 -6.61
CA GLU A 37 -2.95 -8.41 -7.08
C GLU A 37 -3.15 -7.28 -6.04
N PRO A 38 -3.10 -6.00 -6.43
CA PRO A 38 -3.25 -4.88 -5.48
C PRO A 38 -4.54 -4.96 -4.64
N GLY A 39 -5.60 -5.52 -5.23
CA GLY A 39 -6.89 -5.72 -4.55
C GLY A 39 -6.80 -6.64 -3.33
N ASP A 40 -5.90 -7.63 -3.34
CA ASP A 40 -5.72 -8.56 -2.22
C ASP A 40 -5.00 -7.87 -1.05
N MET A 41 -4.10 -6.92 -1.33
CA MET A 41 -3.41 -6.13 -0.29
C MET A 41 -4.32 -5.06 0.34
N ALA A 42 -5.37 -4.65 -0.36
CA ALA A 42 -6.31 -3.65 0.11
C ALA A 42 -7.45 -4.22 0.98
N GLY A 43 -7.45 -5.52 1.30
CA GLY A 43 -8.57 -6.18 1.98
C GLY A 43 -8.93 -5.63 3.38
N ASN A 44 -7.98 -5.00 4.08
CA ASN A 44 -8.19 -4.38 5.39
C ASN A 44 -8.26 -2.85 5.34
N MET A 45 -8.20 -2.25 4.14
CA MET A 45 -8.25 -0.79 3.97
C MET A 45 -9.71 -0.31 3.95
N THR A 46 -9.95 0.89 4.45
CA THR A 46 -11.20 1.61 4.17
C THR A 46 -11.29 1.95 2.68
N ASP A 47 -12.48 2.30 2.21
CA ASP A 47 -12.69 2.66 0.80
C ASP A 47 -11.78 3.83 0.36
N GLU A 48 -11.63 4.84 1.21
CA GLU A 48 -10.74 5.99 0.97
C GLU A 48 -9.26 5.57 0.91
N GLN A 49 -8.81 4.76 1.88
CA GLN A 49 -7.43 4.26 1.88
C GLN A 49 -7.14 3.39 0.65
N ARG A 50 -8.12 2.57 0.25
CA ARG A 50 -8.03 1.73 -0.94
C ARG A 50 -7.94 2.58 -2.20
N GLU A 51 -8.75 3.63 -2.33
CA GLU A 51 -8.70 4.54 -3.47
C GLU A 51 -7.32 5.22 -3.57
N ILE A 52 -6.82 5.75 -2.47
CA ILE A 52 -5.48 6.36 -2.40
C ILE A 52 -4.40 5.33 -2.76
N PHE A 53 -4.44 4.14 -2.17
CA PHE A 53 -3.48 3.07 -2.45
C PHE A 53 -3.47 2.70 -3.94
N MET A 54 -4.65 2.46 -4.54
CA MET A 54 -4.77 2.10 -5.95
C MET A 54 -4.25 3.20 -6.88
N ALA A 55 -4.54 4.47 -6.56
CA ALA A 55 -4.00 5.61 -7.30
C ALA A 55 -2.46 5.66 -7.22
N ARG A 56 -1.87 5.38 -6.05
CA ARG A 56 -0.40 5.31 -5.90
C ARG A 56 0.20 4.13 -6.65
N VAL A 57 -0.45 2.96 -6.65
CA VAL A 57 0.00 1.80 -7.43
C VAL A 57 0.03 2.12 -8.92
N ALA A 58 -1.04 2.73 -9.46
CA ALA A 58 -1.10 3.14 -10.85
C ALA A 58 0.03 4.12 -11.21
N PHE A 59 0.26 5.14 -10.38
CA PHE A 59 1.35 6.09 -10.54
C PHE A 59 2.72 5.42 -10.60
N HIS A 60 3.02 4.49 -9.68
CA HIS A 60 4.32 3.81 -9.65
C HIS A 60 4.52 2.83 -10.82
N ARG A 61 3.45 2.17 -11.30
CA ARG A 61 3.51 1.34 -12.52
C ARG A 61 3.83 2.17 -13.76
N ASP A 62 3.18 3.32 -13.90
CA ASP A 62 3.42 4.24 -15.01
C ASP A 62 4.86 4.77 -15.01
N CYS A 63 5.35 5.19 -13.83
CA CYS A 63 6.74 5.61 -13.65
C CYS A 63 7.75 4.52 -14.03
N LEU A 64 7.47 3.24 -13.73
CA LEU A 64 8.33 2.13 -14.15
C LEU A 64 8.29 1.90 -15.66
N SER A 65 7.11 1.99 -16.27
CA SER A 65 6.95 1.84 -17.72
C SER A 65 7.79 2.88 -18.47
N HIS A 66 7.78 4.12 -17.99
CA HIS A 66 8.58 5.21 -18.55
C HIS A 66 10.09 5.07 -18.34
N LYS A 67 10.54 4.32 -17.32
CA LYS A 67 11.96 4.13 -17.03
C LYS A 67 12.63 3.03 -17.87
N ASN A 68 11.85 2.10 -18.41
CA ASN A 68 12.34 0.97 -19.22
C ASN A 68 12.28 1.25 -20.74
N ARG A 69 12.11 2.52 -21.12
CA ARG A 69 11.99 2.99 -22.50
C ARG A 69 13.19 3.87 -22.86
#